data_AF-A0A6L3MWU3-F1
#
_entry.id   AF-A0A6L3MWU3-F1
#
_cell.length_a   1.000
_cell.length_b   1.000
_cell.length_c   1.000
_cell.angle_alpha   90.00
_cell.angle_beta   90.00
_cell.angle_gamma   90.00
#
_symmetry.space_group_name_H-M   'P 1'
#
loop_
_entity.id
_entity.type
_entity.pdbx_description
1 polymer ?
#
loop_
_entity_poly.entity_id
_entity_poly.type
_entity_poly.pdbx_seq_one_letter_code
_entity_poly.pdbx_strand_id
1 'polypeptide(L)' 'LPWVLARGEGEAAERIVRLARDALRPTLANAGLAQALYESTPEKGTIQQQHFREVAQLLKWATGAA' A
#
# COMPACT_ATOMS: atom_id res chain seq x y z
N LEU A 1 9.94 9.92 -2.26
CA LEU A 1 9.61 8.64 -2.92
C LEU A 1 8.51 7.96 -2.12
N PRO A 2 7.60 7.18 -2.73
CA PRO A 2 6.61 6.41 -1.96
C PRO A 2 7.32 5.47 -0.98
N TRP A 3 6.79 5.38 0.23
CA TRP A 3 7.40 4.62 1.32
C TRP A 3 6.32 3.89 2.13
N VAL A 4 6.72 2.83 2.82
CA VAL A 4 5.80 1.99 3.61
C VAL A 4 5.64 2.59 5.00
N LEU A 5 4.49 3.23 5.24
CA LEU A 5 4.16 3.77 6.56
C LEU A 5 3.91 2.67 7.59
N ALA A 6 3.20 1.62 7.19
CA ALA A 6 2.83 0.49 8.04
C ALA A 6 2.67 -0.76 7.17
N ARG A 7 2.95 -1.92 7.77
CA ARG A 7 2.79 -3.25 7.15
C ARG A 7 2.35 -4.25 8.20
N GLY A 8 1.64 -5.30 7.80
CA GLY A 8 1.20 -6.34 8.71
C GLY A 8 0.57 -7.52 7.99
N GLU A 9 0.44 -8.62 8.72
CA GLU A 9 -0.26 -9.84 8.30
C GLU A 9 -1.22 -10.28 9.41
N GLY A 10 -2.18 -11.16 9.08
CA GLY A 10 -3.22 -11.60 10.02
C GLY A 10 -3.98 -10.44 10.65
N GLU A 11 -4.13 -10.45 11.97
CA GLU A 11 -4.85 -9.41 12.71
C GLU A 11 -4.29 -7.99 12.50
N ALA A 12 -2.97 -7.86 12.28
CA ALA A 12 -2.37 -6.56 12.03
C ALA A 12 -2.85 -5.98 10.69
N ALA A 13 -2.95 -6.81 9.66
CA ALA A 13 -3.49 -6.41 8.36
C ALA A 13 -4.97 -6.00 8.47
N GLU A 14 -5.77 -6.77 9.22
CA GLU A 14 -7.18 -6.44 9.46
C GLU A 14 -7.35 -5.08 10.16
N ARG A 15 -6.52 -4.79 11.16
CA ARG A 15 -6.50 -3.48 11.83
C ARG A 15 -6.12 -2.34 10.88
N ILE A 16 -5.11 -2.53 10.03
CA ILE A 16 -4.69 -1.53 9.05
C ILE A 16 -5.83 -1.23 8.06
N VAL A 17 -6.50 -2.26 7.54
CA VAL A 17 -7.63 -2.10 6.62
C VAL A 17 -8.79 -1.39 7.29
N ARG A 18 -9.10 -1.71 8.56
CA ARG A 18 -10.14 -1.02 9.33
C ARG A 18 -9.82 0.47 9.48
N LEU A 19 -8.61 0.80 9.92
CA LEU A 19 -8.17 2.20 10.07
C LEU A 19 -8.20 2.98 8.75
N ALA A 20 -7.81 2.33 7.64
CA ALA A 20 -7.87 2.94 6.32
C ALA A 20 -9.31 3.28 5.92
N ARG A 21 -10.26 2.35 6.15
CA ARG A 21 -11.69 2.58 5.90
C ARG A 21 -12.25 3.71 6.74
N ASP A 22 -11.99 3.69 8.05
CA ASP A 22 -12.46 4.72 8.99
C ASP A 22 -11.94 6.12 8.61
N ALA A 23 -10.71 6.19 8.07
CA ALA A 23 -10.08 7.42 7.61
C ALA A 23 -10.34 7.75 6.13
N LEU A 24 -11.24 7.03 5.45
CA LEU A 24 -11.54 7.19 4.01
C LEU A 24 -10.30 7.16 3.11
N ARG A 25 -9.30 6.36 3.49
CA ARG A 25 -8.10 6.15 2.69
C ARG A 25 -8.39 5.16 1.56
N PRO A 26 -8.08 5.51 0.30
CA PRO A 26 -8.21 4.59 -0.82
C PRO A 26 -7.48 3.28 -0.54
N THR A 27 -8.19 2.17 -0.69
CA THR A 27 -7.68 0.82 -0.43
C THR A 27 -7.91 -0.03 -1.68
N LEU A 28 -6.87 -0.75 -2.13
CA LEU A 28 -6.95 -1.64 -3.27
C LEU A 28 -6.57 -3.06 -2.86
N ALA A 29 -7.36 -4.04 -3.28
CA ALA A 29 -7.00 -5.45 -3.17
C ALA A 29 -6.12 -5.84 -4.36
N ASN A 30 -4.81 -5.95 -4.15
CA ASN A 30 -3.85 -6.53 -5.10
C ASN A 30 -2.91 -7.46 -4.32
N ALA A 31 -3.20 -8.76 -4.32
CA ALA A 31 -2.45 -9.73 -3.55
C ALA A 31 -0.97 -9.82 -4.00
N GLY A 32 -0.72 -9.75 -5.30
CA GLY A 32 0.65 -9.82 -5.85
C GLY A 32 1.52 -8.65 -5.40
N LEU A 33 1.01 -7.42 -5.55
CA LEU A 33 1.73 -6.22 -5.11
C LEU A 33 1.85 -6.16 -3.58
N ALA A 34 0.81 -6.55 -2.84
CA ALA A 34 0.84 -6.57 -1.38
C ALA A 34 1.91 -7.53 -0.86
N GLN A 35 1.97 -8.76 -1.40
CA GLN A 35 3.00 -9.74 -1.09
C GLN A 35 4.40 -9.19 -1.41
N ALA A 36 4.59 -8.65 -2.63
CA ALA A 36 5.89 -8.14 -3.06
C ALA A 36 6.38 -6.97 -2.19
N LEU A 37 5.50 -6.05 -1.79
CA LEU A 37 5.84 -4.94 -0.89
C LEU A 37 6.14 -5.45 0.53
N TYR A 38 5.37 -6.44 1.02
CA TYR A 38 5.64 -7.08 2.30
C TYR A 38 7.01 -7.79 2.28
N GLU A 39 7.38 -8.50 1.23
CA GLU A 39 8.69 -9.18 1.23
C GLU A 39 9.87 -8.21 1.05
N SER A 40 9.72 -7.18 0.22
CA SER A 40 10.84 -6.37 -0.27
C SER A 40 11.10 -5.06 0.47
N THR A 41 10.11 -4.53 1.21
CA THR A 41 10.18 -3.17 1.77
C THR A 41 9.84 -3.16 3.27
N PRO A 42 10.80 -2.86 4.17
CA PRO A 42 10.53 -2.77 5.59
C PRO A 42 9.64 -1.57 5.92
N GLU A 43 9.06 -1.55 7.12
CA GLU A 43 8.37 -0.36 7.63
C GLU A 43 9.35 0.82 7.66
N LYS A 44 8.86 2.01 7.29
CA LYS A 44 9.65 3.24 7.07
C LYS A 44 10.65 3.15 5.92
N GLY A 45 10.67 2.03 5.18
CA GLY A 45 11.45 1.83 3.98
C GLY A 45 10.82 2.51 2.76
N THR A 46 11.67 2.98 1.85
CA THR A 46 11.24 3.44 0.52
C THR A 46 11.04 2.23 -0.39
N ILE A 47 9.97 2.22 -1.19
CA ILE A 47 9.71 1.11 -2.12
C ILE A 47 10.82 1.01 -3.19
N GLN A 48 11.09 -0.19 -3.66
CA GLN A 48 12.08 -0.41 -4.72
C GLN A 48 11.56 0.13 -6.08
N GLN A 49 12.47 0.54 -6.96
CA GLN A 49 12.13 1.17 -8.24
C GLN A 49 11.22 0.29 -9.11
N GLN A 50 11.37 -1.03 -9.06
CA GLN A 50 10.54 -1.96 -9.83
C GLN A 50 9.03 -1.84 -9.52
N HIS A 51 8.66 -1.34 -8.34
CA HIS A 51 7.26 -1.18 -7.91
C HIS A 51 6.70 0.22 -8.22
N PHE A 52 7.51 1.16 -8.70
CA PHE A 52 7.08 2.55 -8.90
C PHE A 52 5.90 2.68 -9.85
N ARG A 53 5.90 1.94 -10.98
CA ARG A 53 4.83 2.03 -11.97
C ARG A 53 3.49 1.55 -11.40
N GLU A 54 3.51 0.40 -10.74
CA GLU A 54 2.31 -0.23 -10.18
C GLU A 54 1.74 0.59 -9.03
N VAL A 55 2.61 1.06 -8.13
CA VAL A 55 2.21 1.98 -7.04
C VAL A 55 1.72 3.33 -7.59
N ALA A 56 2.34 3.88 -8.63
CA ALA A 56 1.88 5.13 -9.24
C ALA A 56 0.51 4.97 -9.91
N GLN A 57 0.22 3.84 -10.56
CA GLN A 57 -1.12 3.55 -11.09
C GLN A 57 -2.15 3.51 -9.96
N LEU A 58 -1.82 2.91 -8.82
CA LEU A 58 -2.67 2.88 -7.63
C LEU A 58 -2.89 4.28 -7.04
N LEU A 59 -1.84 5.11 -6.96
CA LEU A 59 -1.94 6.49 -6.48
C LEU A 59 -2.70 7.42 -7.43
N LYS A 60 -2.68 7.15 -8.74
CA LYS A 60 -3.48 7.94 -9.71
C LYS A 60 -4.99 7.82 -9.46
N TRP A 61 -5.45 6.68 -8.95
CA TRP A 61 -6.84 6.53 -8.49
C TRP A 61 -7.11 7.36 -7.23
N ALA A 62 -6.09 7.60 -6.39
CA ALA A 62 -6.18 8.46 -5.22
C ALA A 62 -6.18 9.96 -5.55
N THR A 63 -5.73 10.37 -6.75
CA THR A 63 -5.77 11.79 -7.18
C THR A 63 -7.13 12.24 -7.73
N GLY A 64 -8.16 11.39 -7.72
CA GLY A 64 -9.48 11.78 -8.21
C GLY A 64 -9.47 12.18 -9.68
N ALA A 65 -8.74 11.45 -10.52
CA ALA A 65 -8.85 11.63 -11.97
C ALA A 65 -10.15 10.97 -12.45
N ALA A 66 -11.02 11.80 -13.03
CA ALA A 66 -12.22 11.42 -13.76
C ALA A 66 -11.93 10.54 -14.99
#